data_AF-A0A7T5E1M8-F1
#
_entry.id   AF-A0A7T5E1M8-F1
#
_cell.length_a   1.000
_cell.length_b   1.000
_cell.length_c   1.000
_cell.angle_alpha   90.00
_cell.angle_beta   90.00
_cell.angle_gamma   90.00
#
_symmetry.space_group_name_H-M   'P 1'
#
loop_
_entity.id
_entity.type
_entity.pdbx_description
1 polymer ?
#
loop_
_entity_poly.entity_id
_entity_poly.type
_entity_poly.pdbx_seq_one_letter_code
_entity_poly.pdbx_strand_id
1 'polypeptide(L)' 'MTPDTVEELARRLEADAYDNAFEGLQDWHLLRALAFQRPELVESYVYLLDLEPYDES' A
#
# COMPACT_ATOMS: atom_id res chain seq x y z
N MET A 1 -9.18 -3.53 -10.49
CA MET A 1 -8.93 -3.99 -9.11
C MET A 1 -10.18 -3.78 -8.28
N THR A 2 -10.59 -4.80 -7.53
CA THR A 2 -11.69 -4.75 -6.57
C THR A 2 -11.14 -4.40 -5.17
N PRO A 3 -11.98 -4.00 -4.21
CA PRO A 3 -11.55 -3.75 -2.82
C PRO A 3 -10.81 -4.95 -2.21
N ASP A 4 -11.33 -6.15 -2.47
CA ASP A 4 -10.76 -7.44 -2.05
C ASP A 4 -9.31 -7.63 -2.53
N THR A 5 -9.01 -7.23 -3.78
CA THR A 5 -7.63 -7.28 -4.32
C THR A 5 -6.71 -6.29 -3.61
N VAL A 6 -7.23 -5.13 -3.19
CA VAL A 6 -6.45 -4.11 -2.49
C VAL A 6 -6.18 -4.51 -1.04
N GLU A 7 -7.16 -5.16 -0.39
CA GLU A 7 -6.99 -5.75 0.94
C GLU A 7 -5.90 -6.83 0.93
N GLU A 8 -5.92 -7.76 -0.04
CA GLU A 8 -4.87 -8.78 -0.14
C GLU A 8 -3.49 -8.16 -0.43
N LEU A 9 -3.43 -7.10 -1.25
CA LEU A 9 -2.21 -6.34 -1.51
C LEU A 9 -1.65 -5.72 -0.22
N ALA A 10 -2.50 -5.05 0.56
CA ALA A 10 -2.12 -4.45 1.83
C ALA A 10 -1.66 -5.50 2.83
N ARG A 11 -2.35 -6.64 2.92
CA ARG A 11 -1.99 -7.76 3.78
C ARG A 11 -0.61 -8.34 3.45
N ARG A 12 -0.26 -8.42 2.16
CA ARG A 12 1.07 -8.88 1.72
C ARG A 12 2.15 -7.89 2.13
N LEU A 13 1.90 -6.59 1.97
CA LEU A 13 2.79 -5.53 2.40
C LEU A 13 3.00 -5.52 3.91
N GLU A 14 1.94 -5.69 4.70
CA GLU A 14 2.01 -5.82 6.16
C GLU A 14 2.76 -7.06 6.62
N ALA A 15 2.56 -8.19 5.94
CA ALA A 15 3.25 -9.42 6.28
C ALA A 15 4.77 -9.33 6.03
N ASP A 16 5.19 -8.47 5.08
CA ASP A 16 6.58 -8.30 4.62
C ASP A 16 7.30 -9.63 4.32
N ALA A 17 6.51 -10.66 4.00
CA ALA A 17 6.98 -12.04 3.82
C ALA A 17 7.26 -12.33 2.35
N TYR A 18 7.96 -11.41 1.69
CA TYR A 18 8.32 -11.53 0.28
C TYR A 18 9.57 -12.40 0.11
N ASP A 19 9.60 -13.21 -0.96
CA ASP A 19 10.77 -14.03 -1.29
C ASP A 19 11.98 -13.16 -1.68
N ASN A 20 11.72 -11.94 -2.17
CA ASN A 20 12.75 -10.94 -2.45
C ASN A 20 12.23 -9.50 -2.30
N ALA A 21 13.15 -8.56 -2.08
CA ALA A 21 12.84 -7.15 -1.86
C ALA A 21 12.15 -6.45 -3.07
N PHE A 22 12.32 -6.96 -4.30
CA PHE A 22 11.70 -6.34 -5.48
C PHE A 22 10.20 -6.59 -5.52
N GLU A 23 9.72 -7.72 -5.02
CA GLU A 23 8.29 -8.02 -4.95
C GLU A 23 7.57 -7.11 -3.95
N GLY A 24 8.16 -6.87 -2.78
CA GLY A 24 7.64 -5.89 -1.81
C GLY A 24 7.61 -4.48 -2.39
N LEU A 25 8.68 -4.08 -3.11
CA LEU A 25 8.72 -2.80 -3.82
C LEU A 25 7.64 -2.69 -4.91
N GLN A 26 7.37 -3.74 -5.67
CA GLN A 26 6.33 -3.73 -6.70
C GLN A 26 4.94 -3.55 -6.10
N ASP A 27 4.63 -4.30 -5.03
CA ASP A 27 3.37 -4.17 -4.33
C ASP A 27 3.20 -2.77 -3.71
N TRP A 28 4.28 -2.21 -3.16
CA TRP A 28 4.29 -0.85 -2.59
C TRP A 28 4.03 0.19 -3.68
N HIS A 29 4.71 0.08 -4.83
CA HIS A 29 4.47 0.95 -5.98
C HIS A 29 3.03 0.82 -6.51
N LEU A 30 2.46 -0.38 -6.50
CA LEU A 30 1.08 -0.62 -6.92
C LEU A 30 0.09 0.05 -5.95
N LEU A 31 0.27 -0.13 -4.64
CA LEU A 31 -0.57 0.52 -3.62
C LEU A 31 -0.46 2.05 -3.74
N ARG A 32 0.74 2.58 -4.00
CA ARG A 32 0.97 4.01 -4.23
C ARG A 32 0.26 4.52 -5.48
N ALA A 33 0.32 3.77 -6.59
CA ALA A 33 -0.38 4.13 -7.81
C ALA A 33 -1.91 4.14 -7.63
N LEU A 34 -2.43 3.20 -6.83
CA LEU A 34 -3.84 3.17 -6.44
C LEU A 34 -4.22 4.37 -5.56
N ALA A 35 -3.35 4.81 -4.65
CA ALA A 35 -3.57 6.01 -3.85
C ALA A 35 -3.78 7.28 -4.70
N PHE A 36 -3.08 7.39 -5.83
CA PHE A 36 -3.28 8.52 -6.75
C PHE A 36 -4.53 8.37 -7.63
N GLN A 37 -4.83 7.16 -8.08
CA GLN A 37 -5.91 6.93 -9.05
C GLN A 37 -7.28 6.79 -8.38
N ARG A 38 -7.34 6.05 -7.27
CA ARG A 38 -8.55 5.65 -6.54
C ARG A 38 -8.29 5.67 -5.03
N PRO A 39 -8.13 6.86 -4.44
CA PRO A 39 -7.82 7.02 -3.02
C PRO A 39 -8.85 6.34 -2.10
N GLU A 40 -10.12 6.24 -2.52
CA GLU A 40 -11.17 5.61 -1.71
C GLU A 40 -10.94 4.12 -1.44
N LEU A 41 -10.10 3.45 -2.24
CA LEU A 41 -9.79 2.02 -2.06
C LEU A 41 -8.62 1.77 -1.14
N VAL A 42 -7.77 2.77 -0.93
CA VAL A 42 -6.54 2.63 -0.15
C VAL A 42 -6.53 3.50 1.10
N GLU A 43 -7.60 4.25 1.37
CA GLU A 43 -7.71 5.14 2.53
C GLU A 43 -7.32 4.44 3.83
N SER A 44 -7.80 3.22 4.03
CA SER A 44 -7.47 2.39 5.21
C SER A 44 -6.04 1.85 5.23
N TYR A 45 -5.29 1.94 4.13
CA TYR A 45 -3.95 1.35 3.95
C TYR A 45 -2.86 2.39 3.65
N VAL A 46 -3.20 3.69 3.64
CA VAL A 46 -2.26 4.80 3.36
C VAL A 46 -1.06 4.79 4.30
N TYR A 47 -1.22 4.31 5.54
CA TYR A 47 -0.14 4.21 6.52
C TYR A 47 1.01 3.27 6.07
N LEU A 48 0.75 2.32 5.15
CA LEU A 48 1.77 1.42 4.58
C LEU A 48 2.69 2.12 3.58
N LEU A 49 2.30 3.30 3.11
CA LEU A 49 3.09 4.04 2.12
C LEU A 49 4.17 4.92 2.76
N ASP A 50 4.38 4.83 4.09
CA ASP A 50 5.19 5.78 4.87
C ASP A 50 4.81 7.24 4.55
N LEU A 51 3.54 7.46 4.17
CA LEU A 51 2.95 8.78 4.10
C LEU A 51 2.64 9.17 5.54
N GLU A 52 3.68 9.54 6.30
CA GLU A 52 3.46 10.30 7.51
C GLU A 52 2.64 11.53 7.12
N PRO A 53 1.45 11.77 7.70
CA PRO A 53 0.93 13.13 7.70
C PRO A 53 2.02 13.95 8.37
N TYR A 54 2.64 14.85 7.61
CA TYR A 54 3.71 15.72 8.12
C TYR A 54 3.19 16.41 9.39
N ASP A 55 3.59 15.89 10.55
CA ASP A 55 3.21 16.42 11.85
C ASP A 55 4.20 17.54 12.15
N GLU A 56 3.86 18.77 11.71
CA GLU A 56 4.54 19.97 12.19
C GLU A 56 4.22 20.16 13.67
N SER A 57 5.01 19.51 14.54
CA SER A 57 5.07 19.83 15.97
C SER A 57 5.70 21.20 16.22
#